data_AF-U2FW21-F1
#
_entry.id   AF-U2FW21-F1
#
_cell.length_a   1.000
_cell.length_b   1.000
_cell.length_c   1.000
_cell.angle_alpha   90.00
_cell.angle_beta   90.00
_cell.angle_gamma   90.00
#
_symmetry.space_group_name_H-M   'P 1'
#
loop_
_entity.id
_entity.type
_entity.pdbx_description
1 polymer ?
#
loop_
_entity_poly.entity_id
_entity_poly.type
_entity_poly.pdbx_seq_one_letter_code
_entity_poly.pdbx_strand_id
1 'polypeptide(L)'
;MLQSSDVVHALERGVALGGAAGALIGLVALVFPPAELVIAGGAVVGLTLAGAGFGAWTAAMIGIAEPNARLQRFREAIQEGQILIMADVPALREQEIEEMVARHFPTADLEGAEPTTPIFP
;
A
#
# COMPACT_ATOMS: atom_id res chain seq x y z
N MET A 1 6.06 -11.42 -7.45
CA MET A 1 7.01 -10.73 -6.54
C MET A 1 6.27 -9.57 -5.93
N LEU A 2 6.44 -9.34 -4.62
CA LEU A 2 5.81 -8.30 -3.81
C LEU A 2 5.27 -7.15 -4.67
N GLN A 3 3.98 -6.87 -4.53
CA GLN A 3 3.32 -5.65 -4.99
C GLN A 3 3.90 -4.47 -4.19
N SER A 4 5.21 -4.23 -4.38
CA SER A 4 6.13 -3.57 -3.45
C SER A 4 5.92 -2.07 -3.44
N SER A 5 5.32 -1.53 -4.51
CA SER A 5 5.16 -0.11 -4.69
C SER A 5 4.28 0.48 -3.59
N ASP A 6 3.13 -0.14 -3.31
CA ASP A 6 2.16 0.41 -2.35
C ASP A 6 2.70 0.39 -0.92
N VAL A 7 3.37 -0.69 -0.52
CA VAL A 7 3.97 -0.82 0.82
C VAL A 7 5.15 0.13 0.98
N VAL A 8 6.03 0.25 -0.03
CA VAL A 8 7.19 1.16 0.03
C VAL A 8 6.73 2.62 0.02
N HIS A 9 5.74 2.99 -0.80
CA HIS A 9 5.19 4.35 -0.82
C HIS A 9 4.48 4.70 0.48
N ALA A 10 3.72 3.77 1.06
CA ALA A 10 3.08 3.98 2.35
C ALA A 10 4.13 4.18 3.45
N LEU A 11 5.18 3.34 3.47
CA LEU A 11 6.27 3.45 4.44
C LEU A 11 7.02 4.78 4.30
N GLU A 12 7.35 5.19 3.07
CA GLU A 12 8.04 6.45 2.79
C GLU A 12 7.23 7.66 3.28
N ARG A 13 5.92 7.69 2.99
CA ARG A 13 5.02 8.73 3.49
C ARG A 13 4.92 8.73 5.01
N GLY A 14 4.86 7.56 5.64
CA GLY A 14 4.83 7.41 7.09
C GLY A 14 6.09 7.95 7.77
N VAL A 15 7.27 7.57 7.25
CA VAL A 15 8.56 8.06 7.74
C VAL A 15 8.67 9.57 7.57
N ALA A 16 8.32 10.10 6.39
CA ALA A 16 8.43 11.52 6.09
C ALA A 16 7.52 12.37 6.98
N LEU A 17 6.23 12.00 7.08
CA LEU A 17 5.26 12.73 7.90
C LEU A 17 5.56 12.60 9.39
N GLY A 18 5.87 11.39 9.87
CA GLY A 18 6.21 11.15 11.26
C GLY A 18 7.50 11.84 11.69
N GLY A 19 8.52 11.81 10.83
CA GLY A 19 9.79 12.49 11.06
C GLY A 19 9.63 14.01 11.07
N ALA A 20 8.90 14.58 10.11
CA ALA A 20 8.61 16.01 10.09
C ALA A 20 7.84 16.47 11.33
N ALA A 21 6.82 15.73 11.75
CA ALA A 21 6.07 16.01 12.97
C ALA A 21 6.96 15.92 14.22
N GLY A 22 7.78 14.86 14.34
CA GLY A 22 8.71 14.68 15.44
C GLY A 22 9.77 15.79 15.52
N ALA A 23 10.29 16.23 14.36
CA ALA A 23 11.23 17.34 14.27
C ALA A 23 10.60 18.67 14.69
N LEU A 24 9.38 18.96 14.22
CA LEU A 24 8.65 20.17 14.59
C LEU A 24 8.37 20.21 16.10
N ILE A 25 7.88 19.11 16.67
CA ILE A 25 7.63 19.00 18.12
C ILE A 25 8.94 19.18 18.89
N GLY A 26 10.03 18.54 18.44
CA GLY A 26 11.34 18.69 19.06
C GLY A 26 11.87 20.13 19.02
N LEU A 27 11.71 20.83 17.89
CA LEU A 27 12.10 22.24 17.76
C LEU A 27 11.25 23.15 18.64
N VAL A 28 9.94 22.93 18.71
CA VAL A 28 9.06 23.70 19.61
C VAL A 28 9.47 23.48 21.07
N ALA A 29 9.75 22.24 21.47
CA ALA A 29 10.20 21.92 22.81
C ALA A 29 11.58 22.53 23.13
N LEU A 30 12.46 22.68 22.14
CA LEU A 30 13.75 23.34 22.29
C LEU A 30 13.60 24.85 22.55
N VAL A 31 12.68 25.52 21.83
CA VAL A 31 12.42 26.97 21.97
C VAL A 31 11.59 27.28 23.22
N PHE A 32 10.64 26.41 23.55
CA PHE A 32 9.74 26.53 24.71
C PHE A 32 9.83 25.28 25.58
N PRO A 33 10.82 25.19 26.50
CA PRO A 33 11.02 24.00 27.31
C PRO A 33 9.84 23.81 28.27
N PRO A 34 9.06 22.72 28.15
CA PRO A 34 8.06 22.40 29.13
C PRO A 34 8.78 21.77 30.34
N ALA A 35 8.68 22.39 31.52
CA ALA A 35 9.13 21.86 32.81
C ALA A 35 10.64 21.96 33.17
N GLU A 36 11.30 23.09 32.91
CA GLU A 36 12.71 23.35 33.30
C GLU A 36 13.73 22.27 32.86
N LEU A 37 13.32 21.38 31.97
CA LEU A 37 14.19 20.35 31.41
C LEU A 37 15.17 21.03 30.46
N VAL A 38 16.46 20.75 30.67
CA VAL A 38 17.50 21.13 29.70
C VAL A 38 17.34 20.24 28.48
N ILE A 39 16.59 20.72 27.50
CA ILE A 39 16.41 20.06 26.21
C ILE A 39 17.65 20.36 25.37
N ALA A 40 18.58 19.40 25.32
CA ALA A 40 19.73 19.46 24.42
C ALA A 40 19.32 19.11 22.99
N GLY A 41 20.14 19.49 22.00
CA GLY A 41 19.86 19.19 20.57
C GLY A 41 19.62 17.70 20.26
N GLY A 42 20.15 16.80 21.09
CA GLY A 42 19.89 15.36 21.00
C GLY A 42 18.43 14.97 21.22
N ALA A 43 17.65 15.74 21.99
CA ALA A 43 16.23 15.50 22.18
C ALA A 43 15.42 15.76 20.90
N VAL A 44 15.81 16.75 20.10
CA VAL A 44 15.19 17.02 18.79
C VAL A 44 15.44 15.86 17.84
N VAL A 45 16.67 15.36 17.80
CA VAL A 45 17.03 14.17 16.99
C VAL A 45 16.26 12.94 17.47
N GLY A 46 16.19 12.73 18.79
CA GLY A 46 15.44 11.62 19.38
C GLY A 46 13.95 11.66 19.04
N LEU A 47 13.31 12.82 19.16
CA LEU A 47 11.89 13.01 18.81
C LEU A 47 11.63 12.86 17.31
N THR A 48 12.56 13.32 16.47
CA THR A 48 12.49 13.12 15.01
C THR A 48 12.55 11.63 14.65
N LEU A 49 13.49 10.89 15.22
CA LEU A 49 13.65 9.45 14.98
C LEU A 49 12.47 8.66 15.54
N ALA A 50 12.00 9.00 16.74
CA ALA A 50 10.82 8.38 17.34
C ALA A 50 9.56 8.65 16.50
N GLY A 51 9.36 9.88 16.05
CA GLY A 51 8.26 10.26 15.16
C GLY A 51 8.33 9.54 13.82
N ALA A 52 9.51 9.47 13.20
CA ALA A 52 9.72 8.74 11.96
C ALA A 52 9.43 7.24 12.12
N GLY A 53 9.92 6.62 13.20
CA GLY A 53 9.66 5.21 13.49
C GLY A 53 8.19 4.91 13.76
N PHE A 54 7.52 5.77 14.53
CA PHE A 54 6.08 5.65 14.78
C PHE A 54 5.26 5.86 13.51
N GLY A 55 5.60 6.87 12.71
CA GLY A 55 4.97 7.13 11.40
C GLY A 55 5.16 5.97 10.42
N ALA A 56 6.36 5.39 10.36
CA ALA A 56 6.64 4.19 9.59
C ALA A 56 5.78 3.00 10.04
N TRP A 57 5.67 2.78 11.35
CA TRP A 57 4.90 1.67 11.91
C TRP A 57 3.39 1.83 11.63
N THR A 58 2.83 3.00 11.87
CA THR A 58 1.42 3.29 11.58
C THR A 58 1.10 3.21 10.09
N ALA A 59 1.95 3.74 9.23
CA ALA A 59 1.78 3.65 7.78
C ALA A 59 1.95 2.23 7.25
N ALA A 60 2.79 1.40 7.89
CA ALA A 60 2.84 -0.03 7.57
C ALA A 60 1.52 -0.73 7.95
N MET A 61 0.93 -0.41 9.11
CA MET A 61 -0.37 -0.97 9.51
C MET A 61 -1.51 -0.56 8.58
N ILE A 62 -1.52 0.70 8.12
CA ILE A 62 -2.54 1.22 7.19
C ILE A 62 -2.28 0.72 5.77
N GLY A 63 -1.02 0.68 5.33
CA GLY A 63 -0.61 0.30 3.98
C GLY A 63 -0.84 -1.18 3.66
N ILE A 64 -0.85 -2.06 4.67
CA ILE A 64 -1.29 -3.46 4.49
C ILE A 64 -2.79 -3.53 4.13
N ALA A 65 -3.57 -2.49 4.46
CA ALA A 65 -4.98 -2.40 4.12
C ALA A 65 -5.26 -1.59 2.84
N GLU A 66 -4.24 -1.01 2.17
CA GLU A 66 -4.44 -0.29 0.91
C GLU A 66 -4.89 -1.30 -0.16
N PRO A 67 -6.18 -1.29 -0.55
CA PRO A 67 -6.69 -2.32 -1.41
C PRO A 67 -6.19 -2.06 -2.82
N ASN A 68 -5.61 -3.07 -3.46
CA ASN A 68 -5.18 -2.99 -4.86
C ASN A 68 -6.31 -2.35 -5.69
N ALA A 69 -6.07 -1.16 -6.24
CA ALA A 69 -7.07 -0.38 -6.97
C ALA A 69 -7.71 -1.22 -8.10
N ARG A 70 -6.97 -2.18 -8.67
CA ARG A 70 -7.49 -3.11 -9.68
C ARG A 70 -8.52 -4.09 -9.15
N LEU A 71 -8.36 -4.56 -7.92
CA LEU A 71 -9.30 -5.49 -7.28
C LEU A 71 -10.55 -4.79 -6.75
N GLN A 72 -10.57 -3.45 -6.68
CA GLN A 72 -11.75 -2.72 -6.22
C GLN A 72 -12.97 -3.00 -7.10
N ARG A 73 -12.79 -3.20 -8.42
CA ARG A 73 -13.91 -3.52 -9.33
C ARG A 73 -14.59 -4.86 -8.99
N PHE A 74 -13.86 -5.82 -8.43
CA PHE A 74 -14.38 -7.14 -8.07
C PHE A 74 -14.84 -7.20 -6.61
N ARG A 75 -14.73 -6.10 -5.85
CA ARG A 75 -15.04 -6.09 -4.41
C ARG A 75 -16.50 -6.41 -4.12
N GLU A 76 -17.42 -5.81 -4.88
CA GLU A 76 -18.86 -6.03 -4.70
C GLU A 76 -19.20 -7.51 -4.94
N ALA A 77 -18.79 -8.06 -6.07
CA ALA A 77 -18.89 -9.48 -6.41
C ALA A 77 -18.35 -10.41 -5.29
N ILE A 78 -17.17 -10.12 -4.76
CA ILE A 78 -16.57 -10.90 -3.67
C ILE A 78 -17.39 -10.79 -2.37
N GLN A 79 -17.89 -9.60 -2.04
CA GLN A 79 -18.74 -9.39 -0.85
C GLN A 79 -20.09 -10.11 -0.97
N GLU A 80 -20.61 -10.26 -2.19
CA GLU A 80 -21.81 -11.04 -2.50
C GLU A 80 -21.56 -12.56 -2.46
N GLY A 81 -20.33 -12.99 -2.21
CA GLY A 81 -19.95 -14.40 -2.05
C GLY A 81 -19.39 -15.05 -3.31
N GLN A 82 -19.10 -14.28 -4.36
CA GLN A 82 -18.46 -14.78 -5.57
C GLN A 82 -16.94 -14.96 -5.37
N ILE A 83 -16.33 -15.84 -6.16
CA ILE A 83 -14.91 -16.17 -6.08
C ILE A 83 -14.21 -15.61 -7.32
N LEU A 84 -13.19 -14.76 -7.11
CA LEU A 84 -12.31 -14.28 -8.18
C LEU A 84 -11.15 -15.25 -8.39
N ILE A 85 -11.01 -15.79 -9.61
CA ILE A 85 -9.90 -16.65 -10.02
C ILE A 85 -9.05 -15.89 -11.03
N MET A 86 -7.76 -15.74 -10.75
CA MET A 86 -6.78 -15.17 -11.69
C MET A 86 -5.80 -16.26 -12.09
N ALA A 87 -5.58 -16.43 -13.40
CA ALA A 87 -4.69 -17.44 -13.95
C ALA A 87 -3.78 -16.80 -15.01
N ASP A 88 -2.48 -17.00 -14.88
CA ASP A 88 -1.51 -16.60 -15.90
C ASP A 88 -1.61 -17.56 -17.09
N VAL A 89 -1.99 -17.04 -18.25
CA VAL A 89 -2.13 -17.82 -19.49
C VAL A 89 -1.15 -17.32 -20.55
N PRO A 90 -0.56 -18.21 -21.38
CA PRO A 90 0.24 -17.77 -22.51
C PRO A 90 -0.62 -16.96 -23.49
N ALA A 91 -0.15 -15.78 -23.92
CA ALA A 91 -0.91 -14.88 -24.79
C ALA A 91 -1.41 -15.55 -26.10
N LEU A 92 -0.63 -16.50 -26.64
CA LEU A 92 -0.99 -17.29 -27.82
C LEU A 92 -2.19 -18.23 -27.61
N ARG A 93 -2.55 -18.52 -26.35
CA ARG A 93 -3.59 -19.49 -25.96
C ARG A 93 -4.73 -18.85 -25.17
N GLU A 94 -4.77 -17.53 -25.09
CA GLU A 94 -5.78 -16.79 -24.32
C GLU A 94 -7.20 -17.15 -24.78
N GLN A 95 -7.48 -17.01 -26.08
CA GLN A 95 -8.79 -17.33 -26.66
C GLN A 95 -9.17 -18.81 -26.50
N GLU A 96 -8.23 -19.72 -26.71
CA GLU A 96 -8.45 -21.17 -26.54
C GLU A 96 -8.89 -21.51 -25.11
N ILE A 97 -8.21 -20.91 -24.13
CA ILE A 97 -8.47 -21.13 -22.71
C ILE A 97 -9.79 -20.46 -22.30
N GLU A 98 -10.07 -19.26 -22.78
CA GLU A 98 -11.32 -18.54 -22.51
C GLU A 98 -12.54 -19.35 -23.01
N GLU A 99 -12.48 -19.87 -24.24
CA GLU A 99 -13.53 -20.74 -24.78
C GLU A 99 -13.67 -22.06 -24.02
N MET A 100 -12.57 -22.63 -23.52
CA MET A 100 -12.59 -23.84 -22.71
C MET A 100 -13.26 -23.59 -21.35
N VAL A 101 -12.96 -22.45 -20.72
CA VAL A 101 -13.55 -22.03 -19.44
C VAL A 101 -15.04 -21.75 -19.62
N ALA A 102 -15.44 -20.99 -20.64
CA ALA A 102 -16.85 -20.71 -20.94
C ALA A 102 -17.68 -21.99 -21.14
N ARG A 103 -17.08 -23.01 -21.77
CA ARG A 103 -17.75 -24.31 -21.98
C ARG A 103 -17.89 -25.14 -20.71
N HIS A 104 -16.90 -25.16 -19.83
CA HIS A 104 -16.91 -25.99 -18.61
C HIS A 104 -17.56 -25.30 -17.42
N PHE A 105 -17.54 -23.96 -17.37
CA PHE A 105 -18.06 -23.15 -16.28
C PHE A 105 -19.01 -22.07 -16.84
N PRO A 106 -20.25 -22.42 -17.19
CA PRO A 106 -21.20 -21.48 -17.82
C PRO A 106 -21.59 -20.31 -16.91
N THR A 107 -21.40 -20.46 -15.61
CA THR A 107 -21.68 -19.46 -14.57
C THR A 107 -20.49 -18.54 -14.29
N ALA A 108 -19.32 -18.80 -14.88
CA ALA A 108 -18.17 -17.93 -14.72
C ALA A 108 -18.35 -16.67 -15.57
N ASP A 109 -18.21 -15.51 -14.94
CA ASP A 109 -18.16 -14.23 -15.66
C ASP A 109 -16.71 -13.98 -16.11
N LEU A 110 -16.53 -13.75 -17.41
CA LEU A 110 -15.22 -13.60 -18.03
C LEU A 110 -14.93 -12.10 -18.21
N GLU A 111 -14.13 -11.56 -17.30
CA GLU A 111 -13.77 -10.14 -17.25
C GLU A 111 -12.56 -9.78 -18.14
N GLY A 112 -12.12 -10.72 -18.99
CA GLY A 112 -11.06 -10.56 -19.98
C GLY A 112 -9.63 -10.50 -19.41
N ALA A 113 -8.64 -10.41 -20.29
CA ALA A 113 -7.24 -10.26 -19.90
C ALA A 113 -6.92 -8.85 -19.37
N GLU A 114 -5.99 -8.80 -18.41
CA GLU A 114 -5.50 -7.54 -17.88
C GLU A 114 -4.91 -6.68 -19.02
N PRO A 115 -5.30 -5.40 -19.14
CA PRO A 115 -4.73 -4.50 -20.14
C PRO A 115 -3.20 -4.52 -20.00
N THR A 116 -2.51 -4.88 -21.07
CA THR A 116 -1.05 -4.89 -21.13
C THR A 116 -0.55 -3.47 -20.91
N THR A 117 -0.21 -3.15 -19.67
CA THR A 117 0.44 -1.89 -19.35
C THR A 117 1.84 -1.97 -19.95
N PRO A 118 2.21 -1.10 -20.92
CA PRO A 118 3.54 -1.13 -21.50
C PRO A 118 4.57 -0.98 -20.39
N ILE A 119 5.54 -1.90 -20.36
CA ILE A 119 6.46 -2.06 -19.21
C ILE A 119 7.44 -0.87 -19.11
N PHE A 120 7.47 0.03 -20.10
CA PHE A 120 8.35 1.21 -20.14
C PHE A 120 7.76 2.36 -20.98
N PRO A 121 8.11 3.64 -20.71
CA PRO A 121 8.36 4.62 -21.76
C PRO A 121 9.72 4.37 -22.47
#